data_AF-A0A419V4V3-F1
#
_entry.id   AF-A0A419V4V3-F1
#
_cell.length_a   1.000
_cell.length_b   1.000
_cell.length_c   1.000
_cell.angle_alpha   90.00
_cell.angle_beta   90.00
_cell.angle_gamma   90.00
#
_symmetry.space_group_name_H-M   'P 1'
#
loop_
_entity.id
_entity.type
_entity.pdbx_description
1 polymer ?
#
loop_
_entity_poly.entity_id
_entity_poly.type
_entity_poly.pdbx_seq_one_letter_code
_entity_poly.pdbx_strand_id
1 'polypeptide(L)'
;MDQALWEAFERLEHEDKQIRYQAFLDVMAAAEEENTWSYDVWDRCAQDLTHRDPHRRATAAQILCRLAKSDPEERIFAVFSDLYDVTRDPKFVTARHALQSFWRIGLGGTRQKEAVVEALEYRFRECIFEKNDTLIRSDILEGLKMLFDETGDAAIKAKALELMDIEDREKYQKKYMNIWK
;
A
#
# COMPACT_ATOMS: atom_id res chain seq x y z
N MET A 1 22.60 4.84 -1.04
CA MET A 1 21.75 6.06 -1.05
C MET A 1 22.63 7.31 -1.20
N ASP A 2 22.16 8.37 -1.89
CA ASP A 2 22.87 9.67 -1.89
C ASP A 2 22.61 10.48 -0.61
N GLN A 3 23.39 11.55 -0.39
CA GLN A 3 23.29 12.35 0.82
C GLN A 3 21.95 13.08 0.94
N ALA A 4 21.38 13.59 -0.16
CA ALA A 4 20.16 14.38 -0.11
C ALA A 4 18.96 13.51 0.28
N LEU A 5 18.88 12.29 -0.27
CA LEU A 5 17.86 11.32 0.10
C LEU A 5 18.04 10.82 1.53
N TRP A 6 19.28 10.67 2.00
CA TRP A 6 19.52 10.32 3.40
C TRP A 6 19.02 11.41 4.36
N GLU A 7 19.31 12.67 4.07
CA GLU A 7 18.80 13.80 4.84
C GLU A 7 17.27 13.89 4.81
N ALA A 8 16.64 13.55 3.68
CA ALA A 8 15.19 13.47 3.58
C ALA A 8 14.64 12.36 4.49
N PHE A 9 15.24 11.17 4.49
CA PHE A 9 14.85 10.07 5.39
C PHE A 9 14.94 10.46 6.87
N GLU A 10 16.02 11.13 7.28
CA GLU A 10 16.17 11.62 8.66
C GLU A 10 15.10 12.64 9.03
N ARG A 11 14.70 13.50 8.07
CA ARG A 11 13.67 14.52 8.27
C ARG A 11 12.24 13.96 8.33
N LEU A 12 12.02 12.67 8.05
CA LEU A 12 10.69 12.03 8.25
C LEU A 12 10.23 12.10 9.70
N GLU A 13 11.15 12.23 10.65
CA GLU A 13 10.87 12.31 12.09
C GLU A 13 11.04 13.73 12.66
N HIS A 14 11.24 14.74 11.80
CA HIS A 14 11.44 16.13 12.22
C HIS A 14 10.23 16.67 13.01
N GLU A 15 10.39 17.61 13.96
CA GLU A 15 9.25 18.11 14.76
C GLU A 15 8.29 19.01 13.97
N ASP A 16 8.82 19.77 13.00
CA ASP A 16 8.04 20.59 12.09
C ASP A 16 7.29 19.73 11.04
N LYS A 17 5.96 19.91 10.95
CA LYS A 17 5.08 19.16 10.05
C LYS A 17 5.37 19.42 8.57
N GLN A 18 5.71 20.65 8.19
CA GLN A 18 6.02 20.99 6.80
C GLN A 18 7.32 20.33 6.37
N ILE A 19 8.33 20.34 7.24
CA ILE A 19 9.61 19.66 6.99
C ILE A 19 9.40 18.15 6.83
N ARG A 20 8.64 17.51 7.74
CA ARG A 20 8.30 16.08 7.60
C ARG A 20 7.55 15.77 6.31
N TYR A 21 6.58 16.61 5.95
CA TYR A 21 5.77 16.39 4.76
C TYR A 21 6.61 16.52 3.49
N GLN A 22 7.49 17.52 3.41
CA GLN A 22 8.39 17.67 2.27
C GLN A 22 9.34 16.47 2.16
N ALA A 23 9.96 16.07 3.28
CA ALA A 23 10.81 14.88 3.35
C ALA A 23 10.08 13.62 2.87
N PHE A 24 8.82 13.44 3.28
CA PHE A 24 7.98 12.36 2.80
C PHE A 24 7.79 12.41 1.27
N LEU A 25 7.47 13.57 0.70
CA LEU A 25 7.34 13.71 -0.75
C LEU A 25 8.64 13.36 -1.49
N ASP A 26 9.79 13.83 -0.98
CA ASP A 26 11.10 13.60 -1.56
C ASP A 26 11.44 12.10 -1.58
N VAL A 27 11.22 11.41 -0.46
CA VAL A 27 11.42 9.96 -0.34
C VAL A 27 10.50 9.18 -1.26
N MET A 28 9.22 9.56 -1.31
CA MET A 28 8.22 8.86 -2.13
C MET A 28 8.47 9.03 -3.63
N ALA A 29 8.98 10.20 -4.04
CA ALA A 29 9.42 10.44 -5.41
C ALA A 29 10.67 9.62 -5.76
N ALA A 30 11.66 9.54 -4.86
CA ALA A 30 12.84 8.70 -5.06
C ALA A 30 12.49 7.20 -5.12
N ALA A 31 11.46 6.76 -4.39
CA ALA A 31 10.96 5.39 -4.39
C ALA A 31 9.98 5.09 -5.54
N GLU A 32 9.60 6.09 -6.35
CA GLU A 32 8.68 5.88 -7.47
C GLU A 32 9.33 5.03 -8.55
N GLU A 33 10.66 5.03 -8.67
CA GLU A 33 11.42 4.20 -9.63
C GLU A 33 12.30 3.13 -8.97
N GLU A 34 12.66 2.11 -9.78
CA GLU A 34 13.57 1.05 -9.31
C GLU A 34 14.89 1.67 -8.88
N ASN A 35 15.43 1.21 -7.75
CA ASN A 35 16.54 1.86 -7.09
C ASN A 35 17.43 0.87 -6.33
N THR A 36 18.68 1.27 -6.07
CA THR A 36 19.68 0.41 -5.42
C THR A 36 19.81 0.67 -3.92
N TRP A 37 19.01 1.57 -3.34
CA TRP A 37 19.14 2.02 -1.96
C TRP A 37 18.05 1.47 -1.03
N SER A 38 17.10 0.69 -1.56
CA SER A 38 15.95 0.17 -0.80
C SER A 38 16.37 -0.52 0.50
N TYR A 39 17.47 -1.28 0.49
CA TYR A 39 17.98 -1.98 1.67
C TYR A 39 18.72 -1.09 2.69
N ASP A 40 19.07 0.15 2.33
CA ASP A 40 19.65 1.11 3.28
C ASP A 40 18.63 1.55 4.35
N VAL A 41 17.33 1.48 4.04
CA VAL A 41 16.24 1.96 4.91
C VAL A 41 15.24 0.87 5.31
N TRP A 42 15.31 -0.30 4.67
CA TRP A 42 14.33 -1.37 4.78
C TRP A 42 14.04 -1.77 6.23
N ASP A 43 15.09 -2.09 6.99
CA ASP A 43 14.96 -2.61 8.35
C ASP A 43 14.33 -1.57 9.29
N ARG A 44 14.64 -0.29 9.10
CA ARG A 44 14.00 0.81 9.86
C ARG A 44 12.51 0.89 9.53
N CYS A 45 12.14 0.85 8.26
CA CYS A 45 10.73 0.86 7.87
C CYS A 45 10.00 -0.38 8.38
N ALA A 46 10.60 -1.57 8.32
CA ALA A 46 10.04 -2.80 8.85
C ALA A 46 9.72 -2.69 10.35
N GLN A 47 10.67 -2.18 11.14
CA GLN A 47 10.46 -1.92 12.57
C GLN A 47 9.32 -0.92 12.82
N ASP A 48 9.25 0.11 11.98
CA ASP A 48 8.25 1.18 12.12
C ASP A 48 6.82 0.77 11.83
N LEU A 49 6.57 -0.39 11.21
CA LEU A 49 5.22 -0.94 10.99
C LEU A 49 4.43 -1.14 12.28
N THR A 50 5.11 -1.37 13.41
CA THR A 50 4.49 -1.57 14.73
C THR A 50 4.73 -0.41 15.70
N HIS A 51 5.30 0.70 15.22
CA HIS A 51 5.67 1.82 16.08
C HIS A 51 4.44 2.44 16.75
N ARG A 52 4.60 2.98 17.97
CA ARG A 52 3.50 3.62 18.72
C ARG A 52 2.86 4.81 18.00
N ASP A 53 3.67 5.54 17.23
CA ASP A 53 3.24 6.69 16.43
C ASP A 53 2.56 6.23 15.13
N PRO A 54 1.26 6.53 14.93
CA PRO A 54 0.53 6.17 13.71
C PRO A 54 1.10 6.81 12.44
N HIS A 55 1.80 7.94 12.52
CA HIS A 55 2.45 8.54 11.36
C HIS A 55 3.62 7.71 10.89
N ARG A 56 4.43 7.18 11.80
CA ARG A 56 5.56 6.30 11.45
C ARG A 56 5.09 5.01 10.81
N ARG A 57 4.05 4.37 11.35
CA ARG A 57 3.42 3.18 10.74
C ARG A 57 2.92 3.46 9.32
N ALA A 58 2.20 4.57 9.13
CA ALA A 58 1.69 4.95 7.81
C ALA A 58 2.82 5.23 6.80
N THR A 59 3.84 5.98 7.21
CA THR A 59 4.99 6.30 6.36
C THR A 59 5.77 5.05 5.99
N ALA A 60 6.09 4.20 6.96
CA ALA A 60 6.80 2.95 6.74
C ALA A 60 6.06 2.02 5.77
N ALA A 61 4.74 1.84 5.96
CA ALA A 61 3.94 1.01 5.08
C ALA A 61 3.96 1.52 3.63
N GLN A 62 3.78 2.83 3.44
CA GLN A 62 3.79 3.45 2.11
C GLN A 62 5.15 3.33 1.41
N ILE A 63 6.25 3.51 2.16
CA ILE A 63 7.61 3.36 1.64
C ILE A 63 7.87 1.90 1.24
N LEU A 64 7.66 0.94 2.14
CA LEU A 64 7.91 -0.48 1.84
C LEU A 64 7.09 -0.98 0.64
N CYS A 65 5.82 -0.56 0.51
CA CYS A 65 5.00 -0.92 -0.64
C CYS A 65 5.60 -0.44 -1.98
N ARG A 66 6.27 0.73 -1.99
CA ARG A 66 6.95 1.26 -3.17
C ARG A 66 8.29 0.61 -3.43
N LEU A 67 9.06 0.34 -2.38
CA LEU A 67 10.37 -0.31 -2.49
C LEU A 67 10.27 -1.77 -2.92
N ALA A 68 9.09 -2.40 -2.88
CA ALA A 68 8.89 -3.77 -3.33
C ALA A 68 9.33 -4.02 -4.79
N LYS A 69 9.29 -3.01 -5.66
CA LYS A 69 9.82 -3.15 -7.03
C LYS A 69 11.34 -3.15 -7.14
N SER A 70 12.01 -2.76 -6.06
CA SER A 70 13.46 -2.73 -5.88
C SER A 70 13.90 -3.79 -4.87
N ASP A 71 13.10 -4.86 -4.69
CA ASP A 71 13.32 -5.92 -3.69
C ASP A 71 13.58 -7.29 -4.35
N PRO A 72 14.74 -7.48 -5.01
CA PRO A 72 15.08 -8.76 -5.65
C PRO A 72 15.26 -9.92 -4.65
N GLU A 73 15.53 -9.63 -3.37
CA GLU A 73 15.63 -10.64 -2.31
C GLU A 73 14.26 -11.03 -1.72
N GLU A 74 13.17 -10.42 -2.20
CA GLU A 74 11.80 -10.65 -1.74
C GLU A 74 11.62 -10.48 -0.22
N ARG A 75 12.37 -9.55 0.41
CA ARG A 75 12.27 -9.21 1.84
C ARG A 75 10.86 -8.76 2.24
N ILE A 76 10.05 -8.32 1.29
CA ILE A 76 8.66 -7.92 1.52
C ILE A 76 7.86 -9.05 2.17
N PHE A 77 8.14 -10.33 1.84
CA PHE A 77 7.43 -11.46 2.44
C PHE A 77 7.74 -11.65 3.92
N ALA A 78 8.90 -11.22 4.40
CA ALA A 78 9.23 -11.27 5.82
C ALA A 78 8.38 -10.29 6.66
N VAL A 79 7.87 -9.22 6.03
CA VAL A 79 7.10 -8.15 6.68
C VAL A 79 5.67 -8.04 6.14
N PHE A 80 5.26 -8.96 5.26
CA PHE A 80 3.98 -8.86 4.55
C PHE A 80 2.78 -8.93 5.50
N SER A 81 2.86 -9.79 6.53
CA SER A 81 1.82 -9.88 7.56
C SER A 81 1.69 -8.56 8.33
N ASP A 82 2.81 -7.99 8.77
CA ASP A 82 2.81 -6.72 9.51
C ASP A 82 2.25 -5.58 8.64
N LEU A 83 2.65 -5.49 7.37
CA LEU A 83 2.09 -4.54 6.40
C LEU A 83 0.59 -4.72 6.22
N TYR A 84 0.14 -5.96 6.10
CA TYR A 84 -1.26 -6.30 5.95
C TYR A 84 -2.07 -5.89 7.19
N ASP A 85 -1.50 -6.06 8.38
CA ASP A 85 -2.09 -5.60 9.64
C ASP A 85 -2.19 -4.07 9.71
N VAL A 86 -1.24 -3.31 9.16
CA VAL A 86 -1.39 -1.85 9.05
C VAL A 86 -2.62 -1.48 8.21
N THR A 87 -3.06 -2.27 7.22
CA THR A 87 -4.32 -1.99 6.48
C THR A 87 -5.59 -2.07 7.35
N ARG A 88 -5.45 -2.47 8.61
CA ARG A 88 -6.49 -2.56 9.64
C ARG A 88 -6.15 -1.72 10.88
N ASP A 89 -5.23 -0.77 10.74
CA ASP A 89 -4.77 0.06 11.85
C ASP A 89 -5.94 0.69 12.64
N PRO A 90 -5.89 0.71 13.99
CA PRO A 90 -6.91 1.37 14.81
C PRO A 90 -7.17 2.83 14.42
N LYS A 91 -6.14 3.52 13.90
CA LYS A 91 -6.26 4.83 13.28
C LYS A 91 -6.61 4.66 11.80
N PHE A 92 -7.88 4.87 11.47
CA PHE A 92 -8.37 4.70 10.10
C PHE A 92 -7.55 5.44 9.02
N VAL A 93 -7.01 6.63 9.31
CA VAL A 93 -6.16 7.37 8.36
C VAL A 93 -4.87 6.60 8.05
N THR A 94 -4.24 6.00 9.07
CA THR A 94 -3.07 5.12 8.90
C THR A 94 -3.44 3.89 8.10
N ALA A 95 -4.55 3.24 8.45
CA ALA A 95 -5.04 2.06 7.73
C ALA A 95 -5.27 2.34 6.25
N ARG A 96 -5.89 3.47 5.95
CA ARG A 96 -6.19 3.89 4.59
C ARG A 96 -4.94 4.18 3.77
N HIS A 97 -3.96 4.88 4.33
CA HIS A 97 -2.70 5.16 3.63
C HIS A 97 -1.92 3.89 3.28
N ALA A 98 -1.87 2.93 4.21
CA ALA A 98 -1.27 1.63 3.95
C ALA A 98 -2.03 0.88 2.84
N LEU A 99 -3.36 0.80 2.96
CA LEU A 99 -4.21 0.11 1.99
C LEU A 99 -4.09 0.66 0.57
N GLN A 100 -4.11 1.99 0.42
CA GLN A 100 -4.00 2.66 -0.88
C GLN A 100 -2.62 2.49 -1.54
N SER A 101 -1.59 2.14 -0.77
CA SER A 101 -0.26 1.85 -1.30
C SER A 101 -0.01 0.37 -1.51
N PHE A 102 -0.77 -0.51 -0.85
CA PHE A 102 -0.53 -1.95 -0.77
C PHE A 102 -0.41 -2.64 -2.14
N TRP A 103 -1.18 -2.17 -3.13
CA TRP A 103 -1.14 -2.71 -4.49
C TRP A 103 0.25 -2.63 -5.15
N ARG A 104 1.08 -1.64 -4.76
CA ARG A 104 2.42 -1.42 -5.32
C ARG A 104 3.38 -2.57 -5.03
N ILE A 105 3.12 -3.35 -3.98
CA ILE A 105 3.87 -4.59 -3.72
C ILE A 105 3.81 -5.51 -4.95
N GLY A 106 2.67 -5.55 -5.64
CA GLY A 106 2.46 -6.38 -6.82
C GLY A 106 3.35 -6.03 -8.02
N LEU A 107 4.02 -4.86 -8.00
CA LEU A 107 4.99 -4.47 -9.01
C LEU A 107 6.37 -5.13 -8.81
N GLY A 108 6.60 -5.80 -7.67
CA GLY A 108 7.86 -6.50 -7.37
C GLY A 108 8.07 -7.82 -8.10
N GLY A 109 7.04 -8.36 -8.74
CA GLY A 109 7.14 -9.63 -9.47
C GLY A 109 5.86 -10.46 -9.41
N THR A 110 5.88 -11.61 -10.08
CA THR A 110 4.71 -12.49 -10.21
C THR A 110 4.21 -12.98 -8.85
N ARG A 111 5.12 -13.42 -7.98
CA ARG A 111 4.78 -13.93 -6.65
C ARG A 111 4.15 -12.85 -5.77
N GLN A 112 4.68 -11.63 -5.83
CA GLN A 112 4.18 -10.48 -5.08
C GLN A 112 2.79 -10.07 -5.58
N LYS A 113 2.59 -10.04 -6.90
CA LYS A 113 1.29 -9.76 -7.51
C LYS A 113 0.22 -10.74 -7.04
N GLU A 114 0.50 -12.04 -7.09
CA GLU A 114 -0.41 -13.08 -6.62
C GLU A 114 -0.77 -12.88 -5.14
N ALA A 115 0.24 -12.69 -4.27
CA ALA A 115 0.03 -12.47 -2.84
C ALA A 115 -0.80 -11.22 -2.53
N VAL A 116 -0.58 -10.13 -3.26
CA VAL A 116 -1.32 -8.87 -3.11
C VAL A 116 -2.77 -9.03 -3.54
N VAL A 117 -3.03 -9.66 -4.70
CA VAL A 117 -4.39 -9.88 -5.19
C VAL A 117 -5.17 -10.76 -4.21
N GLU A 118 -4.57 -11.83 -3.70
CA GLU A 118 -5.18 -12.69 -2.68
C GLU A 118 -5.47 -11.94 -1.38
N ALA A 119 -4.50 -11.19 -0.86
CA ALA A 119 -4.66 -10.42 0.38
C ALA A 119 -5.73 -9.31 0.26
N LEU A 120 -5.80 -8.65 -0.89
CA LEU A 120 -6.82 -7.63 -1.18
C LEU A 120 -8.22 -8.25 -1.34
N GLU A 121 -8.34 -9.42 -1.99
CA GLU A 121 -9.60 -10.18 -2.02
C GLU A 121 -10.06 -10.53 -0.60
N TYR A 122 -9.18 -11.09 0.23
CA TYR A 122 -9.52 -11.43 1.61
C TYR A 122 -9.94 -10.17 2.39
N ARG A 123 -9.19 -9.07 2.25
CA ARG A 123 -9.49 -7.78 2.91
C ARG A 123 -10.87 -7.25 2.51
N PHE A 124 -11.23 -7.35 1.23
CA PHE A 124 -12.51 -6.88 0.68
C PHE A 124 -13.71 -7.60 1.30
N ARG A 125 -13.56 -8.91 1.54
CA ARG A 125 -14.58 -9.74 2.17
C ARG A 125 -14.66 -9.48 3.67
N GLU A 126 -13.51 -9.46 4.35
CA GLU A 126 -13.40 -9.31 5.81
C GLU A 126 -13.91 -7.94 6.30
N CYS A 127 -13.69 -6.87 5.54
CA CYS A 127 -13.99 -5.50 6.00
C CYS A 127 -15.49 -5.21 6.18
N ILE A 128 -16.41 -6.11 5.80
CA ILE A 128 -17.87 -5.88 5.82
C ILE A 128 -18.40 -5.49 7.21
N PHE A 129 -17.70 -5.87 8.28
CA PHE A 129 -18.07 -5.55 9.67
C PHE A 129 -17.46 -4.24 10.18
N GLU A 130 -16.63 -3.57 9.37
CA GLU A 130 -15.99 -2.32 9.76
C GLU A 130 -16.86 -1.10 9.44
N LYS A 131 -16.74 -0.06 10.27
CA LYS A 131 -17.50 1.19 10.11
C LYS A 131 -17.35 1.84 8.72
N ASN A 132 -16.20 1.67 8.07
CA ASN A 132 -15.87 2.28 6.78
C ASN A 132 -15.74 1.23 5.66
N ASP A 133 -16.42 0.08 5.79
CA ASP A 133 -16.38 -1.05 4.85
C ASP A 133 -16.48 -0.63 3.39
N THR A 134 -17.45 0.23 3.07
CA THR A 134 -17.70 0.64 1.67
C THR A 134 -16.58 1.49 1.07
N LEU A 135 -15.86 2.24 1.91
CA LEU A 135 -14.71 3.04 1.51
C LEU A 135 -13.47 2.14 1.36
N ILE A 136 -13.26 1.22 2.29
CA ILE A 136 -12.18 0.21 2.23
C ILE A 136 -12.29 -0.60 0.93
N ARG A 137 -13.48 -1.10 0.61
CA ARG A 137 -13.76 -1.79 -0.65
C ARG A 137 -13.47 -0.93 -1.88
N SER A 138 -13.82 0.36 -1.84
CA SER A 138 -13.49 1.31 -2.92
C SER A 138 -11.98 1.45 -3.10
N ASP A 139 -11.23 1.67 -2.01
CA ASP A 139 -9.78 1.82 -2.03
C ASP A 139 -9.09 0.53 -2.53
N ILE A 140 -9.61 -0.66 -2.17
CA ILE A 140 -9.13 -1.95 -2.69
C ILE A 140 -9.32 -2.06 -4.20
N LEU A 141 -10.51 -1.73 -4.71
CA LEU A 141 -10.80 -1.79 -6.13
C LEU A 141 -9.99 -0.77 -6.94
N GLU A 142 -9.75 0.41 -6.38
CA GLU A 142 -8.82 1.40 -6.95
C GLU A 142 -7.39 0.85 -6.96
N GLY A 143 -6.95 0.18 -5.89
CA GLY A 143 -5.67 -0.55 -5.83
C GLY A 143 -5.50 -1.59 -6.93
N LEU A 144 -6.50 -2.48 -7.08
CA LEU A 144 -6.51 -3.49 -8.13
C LEU A 144 -6.51 -2.85 -9.52
N LYS A 145 -7.21 -1.73 -9.71
CA LYS A 145 -7.20 -1.00 -10.99
C LYS A 145 -5.82 -0.44 -11.31
N MET A 146 -5.16 0.20 -10.35
CA MET A 146 -3.80 0.72 -10.56
C MET A 146 -2.83 -0.41 -10.91
N LEU A 147 -2.92 -1.55 -10.22
CA LEU A 147 -2.08 -2.71 -10.55
C LEU A 147 -2.39 -3.28 -11.94
N PHE A 148 -3.65 -3.32 -12.35
CA PHE A 148 -4.04 -3.70 -13.70
C PHE A 148 -3.51 -2.73 -14.76
N ASP A 149 -3.63 -1.42 -14.52
CA ASP A 149 -3.19 -0.38 -15.46
C ASP A 149 -1.67 -0.45 -15.69
N GLU A 150 -0.88 -0.80 -14.67
CA GLU A 150 0.58 -0.99 -14.76
C GLU A 150 1.00 -2.34 -15.40
N THR A 151 0.24 -3.41 -15.18
CA THR A 151 0.67 -4.77 -15.57
C THR A 151 -0.05 -5.33 -16.80
N GLY A 152 -1.21 -4.78 -17.16
CA GLY A 152 -2.10 -5.30 -18.20
C GLY A 152 -2.72 -6.68 -17.87
N ASP A 153 -2.59 -7.18 -16.64
CA ASP A 153 -2.99 -8.54 -16.30
C ASP A 153 -4.51 -8.68 -16.19
N ALA A 154 -5.11 -9.34 -17.20
CA ALA A 154 -6.55 -9.57 -17.27
C ALA A 154 -7.12 -10.35 -16.06
N ALA A 155 -6.32 -11.16 -15.36
CA ALA A 155 -6.76 -11.87 -14.17
C ALA A 155 -7.12 -10.91 -13.02
N ILE A 156 -6.40 -9.78 -12.91
CA ILE A 156 -6.70 -8.74 -11.90
C ILE A 156 -8.06 -8.11 -12.19
N LYS A 157 -8.32 -7.78 -13.47
CA LYS A 157 -9.61 -7.23 -13.88
C LYS A 157 -10.76 -8.21 -13.62
N ALA A 158 -10.56 -9.48 -13.96
CA ALA A 158 -11.56 -10.52 -13.68
C ALA A 158 -11.86 -10.61 -12.18
N LYS A 159 -10.82 -10.64 -11.34
CA LYS A 159 -10.97 -10.65 -9.87
C LYS A 159 -11.72 -9.43 -9.36
N ALA A 160 -11.42 -8.24 -9.85
CA ALA A 160 -12.11 -7.03 -9.44
C ALA A 160 -13.62 -7.08 -9.78
N LEU A 161 -13.98 -7.57 -10.97
CA LEU A 161 -15.39 -7.77 -11.36
C LEU A 161 -16.10 -8.77 -10.44
N GLU A 162 -15.45 -9.90 -10.13
CA GLU A 162 -15.98 -10.87 -9.16
C GLU A 162 -16.25 -10.24 -7.78
N LEU A 163 -15.34 -9.38 -7.31
CA LEU A 163 -15.49 -8.71 -6.02
C LEU A 163 -16.65 -7.71 -6.02
N MET A 164 -16.85 -7.00 -7.13
CA MET A 164 -17.95 -6.05 -7.29
C MET A 164 -19.32 -6.73 -7.24
N ASP A 165 -19.42 -7.95 -7.76
CA ASP A 165 -20.65 -8.74 -7.77
C ASP A 165 -21.08 -9.23 -6.37
N ILE A 166 -20.18 -9.22 -5.38
CA ILE A 166 -20.49 -9.55 -3.98
C ILE A 166 -21.23 -8.40 -3.27
N GLU A 167 -21.22 -7.19 -3.83
CA GLU A 167 -21.84 -6.02 -3.20
C GLU A 167 -23.36 -6.00 -3.42
N ASP A 168 -24.12 -6.40 -2.40
CA ASP A 168 -25.58 -6.42 -2.43
C ASP A 168 -26.21 -5.01 -2.44
N ARG A 169 -25.48 -3.98 -1.99
CA ARG A 169 -26.00 -2.61 -1.95
C ARG A 169 -25.83 -1.96 -3.33
N GLU A 170 -26.91 -1.92 -4.10
CA GLU A 170 -26.96 -1.39 -5.49
C GLU A 170 -26.23 -0.05 -5.67
N LYS A 171 -26.37 0.88 -4.71
CA LYS A 171 -25.66 2.17 -4.71
C LYS A 171 -24.14 2.00 -4.80
N TYR A 172 -23.58 1.10 -3.99
CA TYR A 172 -22.14 0.87 -3.90
C TYR A 172 -21.64 -0.01 -5.02
N GLN A 173 -22.41 -1.01 -5.46
CA GLN A 173 -22.12 -1.79 -6.66
C GLN A 173 -21.93 -0.88 -7.89
N LYS A 174 -22.85 0.07 -8.12
CA LYS A 174 -22.71 1.08 -9.19
C LYS A 174 -21.47 1.96 -9.03
N LYS A 175 -21.17 2.37 -7.80
CA LYS A 175 -19.97 3.16 -7.50
C LYS A 175 -18.70 2.38 -7.85
N TYR A 176 -18.64 1.12 -7.47
CA TYR A 176 -17.50 0.24 -7.74
C TYR A 176 -17.30 -0.01 -9.22
N MET A 177 -18.38 -0.27 -9.97
CA MET A 177 -18.30 -0.42 -11.43
C MET A 177 -17.73 0.82 -12.12
N ASN A 178 -18.00 2.02 -11.61
CA ASN A 178 -17.47 3.26 -12.17
C ASN A 178 -15.96 3.43 -11.95
N ILE A 179 -15.34 2.71 -11.00
CA ILE A 179 -13.88 2.70 -10.86
C ILE A 179 -13.24 2.04 -12.09
N TRP A 180 -13.91 1.03 -12.66
CA TRP A 180 -13.38 0.15 -13.71
C TRP A 180 -13.91 0.41 -15.13
N LYS A 181 -14.71 1.48 -15.31
CA LYS A 181 -15.14 1.98 -16.62
C LYS A 181 -14.06 2.85 -17.23
#